data_AF-A0A410YKF3-F1
#
_entry.id   AF-A0A410YKF3-F1
#
_cell.length_a   1.000
_cell.length_b   1.000
_cell.length_c   1.000
_cell.angle_alpha   90.00
_cell.angle_beta   90.00
_cell.angle_gamma   90.00
#
_symmetry.space_group_name_H-M   'P 1'
#
loop_
_entity.id
_entity.type
_entity.pdbx_description
1 polymer ?
#
loop_
_entity_poly.entity_id
_entity_poly.type
_entity_poly.pdbx_seq_one_letter_code
_entity_poly.pdbx_strand_id
1 'polypeptide(L)'
;MSDDASTTLIPAGTRFTASDITFYADRNNRTLDEALAAADMLVSCPHSGAAIPEELSDFLAPEFTRRLQFDFSDVSTSAIVRRWAEIDSRIIYVENPHPRMIRDPNRAKPSNLAGSLATALERVRAAGPYQPVDLSGVDAVRPVTFAFYPLLLVPQDEAQLRHLTDTFAAVAERGLGVYERTRDELRARFVAIKLEQARTSARPRHFTALSFHDTMNHTAARDGAVCVERAPKDRLPPIVALSNRGDNEGDLRGEEPVTMAPAALRRLAEAHRTAFGARSPSDVGLNVPYLGSQEIIDAAAHFEQVREDAETAGLSLSAVQAEFLREYLLGEKNTAIVMRPGTGWVVPDPEHVNRVAHACKAAWDSYRAR
;
A
#
# COMPACT_ATOMS: atom_id res chain seq x y z
N MET A 1 -10.62 -30.85 -4.76
CA MET A 1 -10.36 -29.90 -5.86
C MET A 1 -10.29 -28.54 -5.21
N SER A 2 -9.19 -27.80 -5.36
CA SER A 2 -9.10 -26.43 -4.86
C SER A 2 -10.21 -25.62 -5.53
N ASP A 3 -11.16 -25.13 -4.75
CA ASP A 3 -12.24 -24.29 -5.28
C ASP A 3 -11.65 -22.91 -5.58
N ASP A 4 -11.20 -22.72 -6.81
CA ASP A 4 -10.52 -21.50 -7.26
C ASP A 4 -11.38 -20.24 -7.07
N ALA A 5 -12.70 -20.41 -6.86
CA ALA A 5 -13.63 -19.33 -6.57
C ALA A 5 -13.63 -18.88 -5.10
N SER A 6 -13.32 -19.78 -4.16
CA SER A 6 -13.41 -19.53 -2.72
C SER A 6 -12.41 -18.49 -2.24
N THR A 7 -12.84 -17.64 -1.31
CA THR A 7 -11.96 -16.63 -0.71
C THR A 7 -10.80 -17.27 0.04
N THR A 8 -9.63 -16.65 -0.03
CA THR A 8 -8.47 -17.07 0.75
C THR A 8 -8.66 -16.61 2.19
N LEU A 9 -8.67 -17.54 3.15
CA LEU A 9 -8.81 -17.24 4.57
C LEU A 9 -7.48 -17.39 5.33
N ILE A 10 -7.30 -16.56 6.36
CA ILE A 10 -6.29 -16.72 7.40
C ILE A 10 -6.92 -17.55 8.52
N PRO A 11 -6.30 -18.66 8.97
CA PRO A 11 -6.88 -19.52 9.99
C PRO A 11 -7.28 -18.73 11.26
N ALA A 12 -8.43 -19.09 11.84
CA ALA A 12 -8.95 -18.45 13.03
C ALA A 12 -7.90 -18.44 14.18
N GLY A 13 -7.82 -17.32 14.89
CA GLY A 13 -6.88 -17.15 16.00
C GLY A 13 -5.44 -16.81 15.61
N THR A 14 -5.11 -16.75 14.31
CA THR A 14 -3.77 -16.36 13.84
C THR A 14 -3.38 -14.98 14.39
N ARG A 15 -2.15 -14.88 14.90
CA ARG A 15 -1.53 -13.65 15.39
C ARG A 15 -0.18 -13.48 14.70
N PHE A 16 -0.01 -12.33 14.06
CA PHE A 16 1.26 -11.96 13.45
C PHE A 16 2.16 -11.28 14.48
N THR A 17 3.46 -11.40 14.26
CA THR A 17 4.51 -10.71 15.00
C THR A 17 5.24 -9.74 14.08
N ALA A 18 6.00 -8.79 14.64
CA ALA A 18 6.84 -7.89 13.86
C ALA A 18 7.81 -8.66 12.95
N SER A 19 8.33 -9.80 13.40
CA SER A 19 9.24 -10.66 12.61
C SER A 19 8.55 -11.37 11.43
N ASP A 20 7.25 -11.64 11.51
CA ASP A 20 6.51 -12.29 10.43
C ASP A 20 6.31 -11.34 9.24
N ILE A 21 6.30 -10.04 9.51
CA ILE A 21 5.91 -9.00 8.55
C ILE A 21 7.06 -8.07 8.14
N THR A 22 8.25 -8.23 8.74
CA THR A 22 9.44 -7.42 8.42
C THR A 22 10.42 -8.23 7.58
N PHE A 23 10.79 -7.69 6.42
CA PHE A 23 11.68 -8.32 5.45
C PHE A 23 12.88 -7.42 5.15
N TYR A 24 14.06 -8.02 5.07
CA TYR A 24 15.31 -7.34 4.76
C TYR A 24 16.33 -8.37 4.24
N ALA A 25 17.40 -7.92 3.61
CA ALA A 25 18.39 -8.84 3.03
C ALA A 25 19.13 -9.62 4.11
N ASP A 26 19.37 -10.91 3.84
CA ASP A 26 20.21 -11.80 4.64
C ASP A 26 19.75 -12.01 6.11
N ARG A 27 18.44 -12.16 6.34
CA ARG A 27 17.83 -12.34 7.68
C ARG A 27 18.42 -13.49 8.50
N ASN A 28 19.02 -14.48 7.85
CA ASN A 28 19.60 -15.65 8.51
C ASN A 28 20.96 -15.34 9.15
N ASN A 29 21.68 -14.32 8.66
CA ASN A 29 23.01 -13.94 9.15
C ASN A 29 23.09 -12.49 9.65
N ARG A 30 22.02 -11.71 9.47
CA ARG A 30 21.94 -10.29 9.82
C ARG A 30 20.78 -10.02 10.76
N THR A 31 21.06 -9.33 11.84
CA THR A 31 20.05 -8.83 12.78
C THR A 31 19.28 -7.64 12.18
N LEU A 32 18.09 -7.36 12.72
CA LEU A 32 17.32 -6.17 12.33
C LEU A 32 18.06 -4.86 12.63
N ASP A 33 18.87 -4.83 13.69
CA ASP A 33 19.64 -3.63 14.09
C ASP A 33 20.75 -3.33 13.07
N GLU A 34 21.46 -4.37 12.63
CA GLU A 34 22.42 -4.28 11.53
C GLU A 34 21.71 -3.90 10.22
N ALA A 35 20.50 -4.40 9.99
CA ALA A 35 19.63 -4.02 8.87
C ALA A 35 19.39 -2.50 8.84
N LEU A 36 18.86 -1.98 9.94
CA LEU A 36 18.52 -0.56 10.11
C LEU A 36 19.76 0.35 9.99
N ALA A 37 20.90 -0.09 10.53
CA ALA A 37 22.14 0.67 10.47
C ALA A 37 22.60 0.95 9.03
N ALA A 38 22.46 -0.01 8.10
CA ALA A 38 22.92 0.16 6.72
C ALA A 38 21.83 0.60 5.73
N ALA A 39 20.55 0.37 6.05
CA ALA A 39 19.44 0.77 5.19
C ALA A 39 19.21 2.28 5.19
N ASP A 40 18.69 2.84 4.10
CA ASP A 40 18.30 4.25 3.98
C ASP A 40 16.82 4.42 3.62
N MET A 41 16.08 3.31 3.53
CA MET A 41 14.68 3.33 3.14
C MET A 41 13.86 2.31 3.91
N LEU A 42 12.71 2.77 4.42
CA LEU A 42 11.63 1.92 4.91
C LEU A 42 10.55 1.88 3.82
N VAL A 43 10.28 0.69 3.31
CA VAL A 43 9.20 0.44 2.36
C VAL A 43 8.02 -0.17 3.11
N SER A 44 6.83 0.39 2.93
CA SER A 44 5.59 -0.13 3.48
C SER A 44 4.63 -0.53 2.35
N CYS A 45 3.94 -1.66 2.51
CA CYS A 45 2.83 -2.03 1.65
C CYS A 45 1.57 -2.17 2.52
N PRO A 46 0.82 -1.08 2.74
CA PRO A 46 -0.37 -1.09 3.60
C PRO A 46 -1.48 -2.00 3.09
N HIS A 47 -1.45 -2.40 1.82
CA HIS A 47 -2.57 -3.03 1.15
C HIS A 47 -2.22 -4.34 0.45
N SER A 48 -1.03 -4.88 0.67
CA SER A 48 -0.55 -6.10 0.02
C SER A 48 -1.26 -7.38 0.49
N GLY A 49 -1.73 -7.41 1.74
CA GLY A 49 -2.50 -8.52 2.29
C GLY A 49 -3.85 -8.65 1.58
N ALA A 50 -4.20 -9.87 1.17
CA ALA A 50 -5.51 -10.17 0.58
C ALA A 50 -6.32 -11.16 1.44
N ALA A 51 -5.65 -12.07 2.16
CA ALA A 51 -6.30 -13.16 2.89
C ALA A 51 -7.12 -12.65 4.09
N ILE A 52 -8.35 -13.15 4.24
CA ILE A 52 -9.31 -12.62 5.21
C ILE A 52 -9.26 -13.47 6.49
N PRO A 53 -9.17 -12.90 7.70
CA PRO A 53 -9.36 -13.63 8.95
C PRO A 53 -10.64 -14.48 8.92
N GLU A 54 -10.52 -15.77 9.19
CA GLU A 54 -11.62 -16.73 9.13
C GLU A 54 -12.81 -16.33 10.02
N GLU A 55 -12.58 -15.60 11.11
CA GLU A 55 -13.63 -15.06 11.98
C GLU A 55 -14.58 -14.09 11.27
N LEU A 56 -14.19 -13.55 10.11
CA LEU A 56 -15.04 -12.68 9.31
C LEU A 56 -15.80 -13.41 8.20
N SER A 57 -15.58 -14.71 8.01
CA SER A 57 -16.16 -15.48 6.90
C SER A 57 -17.69 -15.41 6.87
N ASP A 58 -18.34 -15.50 8.03
CA ASP A 58 -19.80 -15.44 8.18
C ASP A 58 -20.40 -14.07 7.81
N PHE A 59 -19.58 -13.03 7.71
CA PHE A 59 -20.03 -11.69 7.31
C PHE A 59 -19.80 -11.41 5.83
N LEU A 60 -19.12 -12.28 5.10
CA LEU A 60 -18.81 -12.04 3.69
C LEU A 60 -20.06 -12.28 2.83
N ALA A 61 -20.27 -11.40 1.85
CA ALA A 61 -21.29 -11.60 0.83
C ALA A 61 -20.96 -12.90 0.03
N PRO A 62 -21.93 -13.80 -0.21
CA PRO A 62 -21.68 -15.07 -0.92
C PRO A 62 -21.10 -14.90 -2.33
N GLU A 63 -21.42 -13.79 -3.00
CA GLU A 63 -20.89 -13.43 -4.31
C GLU A 63 -19.45 -12.87 -4.28
N PHE A 64 -18.87 -12.66 -3.08
CA PHE A 64 -17.53 -12.13 -2.93
C PHE A 64 -16.48 -13.21 -3.21
N THR A 65 -16.09 -13.32 -4.47
CA THR A 65 -15.12 -14.32 -4.95
C THR A 65 -13.69 -13.96 -4.63
N ARG A 66 -12.78 -14.94 -4.77
CA ARG A 66 -11.32 -14.74 -4.70
C ARG A 66 -10.83 -13.64 -5.66
N ARG A 67 -11.42 -13.53 -6.85
CA ARG A 67 -11.12 -12.48 -7.82
C ARG A 67 -11.37 -11.09 -7.23
N LEU A 68 -12.54 -10.87 -6.64
CA LEU A 68 -12.91 -9.58 -6.04
C LEU A 68 -12.07 -9.28 -4.80
N GLN A 69 -11.79 -10.30 -3.99
CA GLN A 69 -10.89 -10.19 -2.84
C GLN A 69 -9.52 -9.66 -3.23
N PHE A 70 -8.90 -10.24 -4.26
CA PHE A 70 -7.56 -9.86 -4.69
C PHE A 70 -7.57 -8.53 -5.46
N ASP A 71 -8.59 -8.25 -6.27
CA ASP A 71 -8.76 -6.94 -6.94
C ASP A 71 -8.87 -5.78 -5.95
N PHE A 72 -9.50 -6.02 -4.79
CA PHE A 72 -9.66 -5.04 -3.71
C PHE A 72 -8.42 -4.86 -2.82
N SER A 73 -7.30 -5.50 -3.17
CA SER A 73 -5.99 -5.39 -2.49
C SER A 73 -4.91 -4.98 -3.49
N ASP A 74 -3.73 -4.61 -3.01
CA ASP A 74 -2.54 -4.33 -3.83
C ASP A 74 -1.63 -5.56 -3.89
N VAL A 75 -2.22 -6.72 -4.19
CA VAL A 75 -1.59 -8.04 -3.97
C VAL A 75 -0.29 -8.24 -4.75
N SER A 76 -0.09 -7.53 -5.85
CA SER A 76 1.13 -7.68 -6.67
C SER A 76 2.35 -7.09 -5.97
N THR A 77 2.14 -6.13 -5.07
CA THR A 77 3.22 -5.44 -4.34
C THR A 77 4.02 -6.39 -3.45
N SER A 78 3.37 -7.34 -2.77
CA SER A 78 4.03 -8.26 -1.81
C SER A 78 5.20 -9.01 -2.44
N ALA A 79 4.95 -9.73 -3.54
CA ALA A 79 5.97 -10.57 -4.17
C ALA A 79 7.16 -9.74 -4.67
N ILE A 80 6.89 -8.56 -5.23
CA ILE A 80 7.89 -7.64 -5.78
C ILE A 80 8.74 -7.03 -4.67
N VAL A 81 8.11 -6.48 -3.62
CA VAL A 81 8.84 -5.77 -2.56
C VAL A 81 9.58 -6.76 -1.64
N ARG A 82 9.04 -7.96 -1.39
CA ARG A 82 9.79 -9.05 -0.75
C ARG A 82 11.05 -9.37 -1.54
N ARG A 83 10.91 -9.59 -2.86
CA ARG A 83 12.06 -9.89 -3.72
C ARG A 83 13.06 -8.74 -3.75
N TRP A 84 12.60 -7.49 -3.75
CA TRP A 84 13.47 -6.32 -3.66
C TRP A 84 14.23 -6.27 -2.33
N ALA A 85 13.56 -6.54 -1.20
CA ALA A 85 14.18 -6.56 0.12
C ALA A 85 15.24 -7.68 0.25
N GLU A 86 15.09 -8.79 -0.47
CA GLU A 86 16.11 -9.84 -0.53
C GLU A 86 17.39 -9.39 -1.25
N ILE A 87 17.26 -8.64 -2.34
CA ILE A 87 18.39 -8.26 -3.22
C ILE A 87 18.99 -6.87 -2.90
N ASP A 88 18.33 -6.08 -2.06
CA ASP A 88 18.77 -4.75 -1.68
C ASP A 88 18.88 -4.60 -0.16
N SER A 89 20.12 -4.73 0.33
CA SER A 89 20.44 -4.58 1.75
C SER A 89 20.20 -3.18 2.32
N ARG A 90 19.86 -2.20 1.45
CA ARG A 90 19.61 -0.81 1.84
C ARG A 90 18.13 -0.51 2.11
N ILE A 91 17.25 -1.49 1.98
CA ILE A 91 15.83 -1.33 2.29
C ILE A 91 15.41 -2.26 3.42
N ILE A 92 14.41 -1.83 4.17
CA ILE A 92 13.62 -2.67 5.06
C ILE A 92 12.18 -2.58 4.60
N TYR A 93 11.53 -3.72 4.43
CA TYR A 93 10.15 -3.83 4.00
C TYR A 93 9.26 -4.26 5.17
N VAL A 94 8.16 -3.55 5.39
CA VAL A 94 7.08 -3.94 6.29
C VAL A 94 5.78 -4.20 5.52
N GLU A 95 5.23 -5.39 5.71
CA GLU A 95 4.05 -5.88 4.98
C GLU A 95 2.80 -5.86 5.87
N ASN A 96 1.68 -5.31 5.40
CA ASN A 96 0.42 -5.53 6.09
C ASN A 96 -0.09 -6.94 5.78
N PRO A 97 -0.23 -7.84 6.76
CA PRO A 97 -0.69 -9.21 6.52
C PRO A 97 -2.21 -9.28 6.29
N HIS A 98 -2.95 -8.25 6.68
CA HIS A 98 -4.40 -8.19 6.55
C HIS A 98 -4.84 -7.35 5.34
N PRO A 99 -6.01 -7.66 4.74
CA PRO A 99 -6.58 -6.83 3.69
C PRO A 99 -7.06 -5.50 4.25
N ARG A 100 -6.99 -4.46 3.40
CA ARG A 100 -7.54 -3.13 3.69
C ARG A 100 -9.02 -3.15 4.07
N MET A 101 -9.71 -4.23 3.70
CA MET A 101 -11.07 -4.56 4.13
C MET A 101 -11.25 -4.51 5.65
N ILE A 102 -10.26 -4.96 6.45
CA ILE A 102 -10.35 -4.98 7.92
C ILE A 102 -10.46 -3.57 8.48
N ARG A 103 -9.52 -2.74 8.02
CA ARG A 103 -9.51 -1.30 8.07
C ARG A 103 -8.34 -0.87 7.21
N ASP A 104 -8.53 0.16 6.39
CA ASP A 104 -7.49 0.69 5.54
C ASP A 104 -6.44 1.45 6.40
N PRO A 105 -5.18 0.97 6.52
CA PRO A 105 -4.14 1.66 7.29
C PRO A 105 -3.56 2.90 6.59
N ASN A 106 -3.92 3.12 5.32
CA ASN A 106 -3.57 4.32 4.55
C ASN A 106 -4.72 5.35 4.56
N ARG A 107 -5.61 5.24 5.57
CA ARG A 107 -6.63 6.21 5.96
C ARG A 107 -6.45 6.59 7.43
N ALA A 108 -6.89 7.80 7.79
CA ALA A 108 -6.95 8.20 9.18
C ALA A 108 -7.77 7.20 10.01
N LYS A 109 -7.23 6.77 11.15
CA LYS A 109 -7.93 5.84 12.05
C LYS A 109 -9.20 6.52 12.59
N PRO A 110 -10.40 5.94 12.39
CA PRO A 110 -11.63 6.54 12.88
C PRO A 110 -11.65 6.51 14.41
N SER A 111 -12.11 7.60 15.03
CA SER A 111 -12.35 7.67 16.47
C SER A 111 -13.53 6.78 16.92
N ASN A 112 -14.47 6.52 16.01
CA ASN A 112 -15.61 5.62 16.21
C ASN A 112 -15.80 4.72 14.98
N LEU A 113 -15.13 3.56 14.99
CA LEU A 113 -15.21 2.59 13.89
C LEU A 113 -16.65 2.11 13.63
N ALA A 114 -17.39 1.79 14.70
CA ALA A 114 -18.75 1.27 14.59
C ALA A 114 -19.69 2.29 13.97
N GLY A 115 -19.60 3.55 14.40
CA GLY A 115 -20.37 4.65 13.83
C GLY A 115 -20.04 4.87 12.35
N SER A 116 -18.76 4.90 11.99
CA SER A 116 -18.34 5.04 10.58
C SER A 116 -18.89 3.89 9.71
N LEU A 117 -18.79 2.63 10.16
CA LEU A 117 -19.30 1.49 9.41
C LEU A 117 -20.83 1.53 9.29
N ALA A 118 -21.54 1.91 10.35
CA ALA A 118 -23.00 2.06 10.32
C ALA A 118 -23.43 3.08 9.24
N THR A 119 -22.78 4.24 9.21
CA THR A 119 -23.04 5.27 8.19
C THR A 119 -22.69 4.78 6.78
N ALA A 120 -21.58 4.06 6.60
CA ALA A 120 -21.22 3.49 5.30
C ALA A 120 -22.27 2.49 4.79
N LEU A 121 -22.76 1.60 5.66
CA LEU A 121 -23.82 0.65 5.36
C LEU A 121 -25.14 1.35 5.00
N GLU A 122 -25.50 2.42 5.72
CA GLU A 122 -26.69 3.22 5.43
C GLU A 122 -26.61 3.88 4.05
N ARG A 123 -25.46 4.49 3.71
CA ARG A 123 -25.24 5.10 2.39
C ARG A 123 -25.34 4.07 1.26
N VAL A 124 -24.73 2.90 1.42
CA VAL A 124 -24.84 1.80 0.45
C VAL A 124 -26.29 1.33 0.29
N ARG A 125 -27.01 1.18 1.40
CA ARG A 125 -28.42 0.77 1.37
C ARG A 125 -29.29 1.80 0.62
N ALA A 126 -29.05 3.09 0.86
CA ALA A 126 -29.78 4.17 0.21
C ALA A 126 -29.49 4.26 -1.30
N ALA A 127 -28.24 4.01 -1.72
CA ALA A 127 -27.86 3.98 -3.13
C ALA A 127 -28.49 2.78 -3.87
N GLY A 128 -28.65 1.64 -3.18
CA GLY A 128 -29.15 0.40 -3.75
C GLY A 128 -28.04 -0.49 -4.31
N PRO A 129 -28.37 -1.75 -4.69
CA PRO A 129 -27.37 -2.75 -5.04
C PRO A 129 -26.58 -2.35 -6.29
N TYR A 130 -25.24 -2.51 -6.22
CA TYR A 130 -24.28 -2.21 -7.28
C TYR A 130 -24.26 -0.75 -7.77
N GLN A 131 -24.86 0.18 -7.02
CA GLN A 131 -24.86 1.59 -7.38
C GLN A 131 -23.62 2.30 -6.82
N PRO A 132 -23.05 3.26 -7.57
CA PRO A 132 -22.02 4.14 -7.03
C PRO A 132 -22.50 4.88 -5.79
N VAL A 133 -21.64 4.93 -4.77
CA VAL A 133 -21.90 5.62 -3.51
C VAL A 133 -20.67 6.40 -3.05
N ASP A 134 -20.89 7.58 -2.50
CA ASP A 134 -19.84 8.36 -1.87
C ASP A 134 -19.64 7.91 -0.40
N LEU A 135 -18.48 7.29 -0.15
CA LEU A 135 -18.07 6.84 1.18
C LEU A 135 -17.05 7.78 1.84
N SER A 136 -16.85 8.98 1.29
CA SER A 136 -15.92 9.96 1.85
C SER A 136 -16.19 10.21 3.33
N GLY A 137 -15.11 10.10 4.14
CA GLY A 137 -15.13 10.28 5.58
C GLY A 137 -15.57 9.05 6.39
N VAL A 138 -16.03 7.97 5.73
CA VAL A 138 -16.49 6.72 6.38
C VAL A 138 -15.96 5.47 5.69
N ASP A 139 -14.93 5.61 4.84
CA ASP A 139 -14.37 4.55 4.01
C ASP A 139 -13.21 3.78 4.66
N ALA A 140 -12.96 4.00 5.96
CA ALA A 140 -11.94 3.25 6.71
C ALA A 140 -12.23 1.74 6.71
N VAL A 141 -13.50 1.35 6.73
CA VAL A 141 -13.98 -0.01 6.45
C VAL A 141 -15.09 0.10 5.42
N ARG A 142 -14.89 -0.50 4.25
CA ARG A 142 -15.87 -0.44 3.16
C ARG A 142 -16.74 -1.70 3.17
N PRO A 143 -18.08 -1.56 3.16
CA PRO A 143 -18.99 -2.70 3.00
C PRO A 143 -19.11 -3.19 1.54
N VAL A 144 -18.50 -2.46 0.59
CA VAL A 144 -18.48 -2.76 -0.85
C VAL A 144 -17.10 -2.51 -1.44
N THR A 145 -16.78 -3.19 -2.55
CA THR A 145 -15.53 -2.97 -3.31
C THR A 145 -15.49 -1.60 -3.99
N PHE A 146 -14.39 -1.26 -4.68
CA PHE A 146 -14.30 -0.04 -5.49
C PHE A 146 -15.25 -0.03 -6.69
N ALA A 147 -15.68 -1.20 -7.16
CA ALA A 147 -16.69 -1.36 -8.20
C ALA A 147 -18.10 -1.58 -7.62
N PHE A 148 -18.29 -1.30 -6.33
CA PHE A 148 -19.58 -1.36 -5.62
C PHE A 148 -20.21 -2.76 -5.54
N TYR A 149 -19.40 -3.82 -5.61
CA TYR A 149 -19.86 -5.18 -5.30
C TYR A 149 -19.99 -5.35 -3.79
N PRO A 150 -21.05 -6.01 -3.29
CA PRO A 150 -21.17 -6.38 -1.90
C PRO A 150 -19.93 -7.14 -1.42
N LEU A 151 -19.36 -6.65 -0.33
CA LEU A 151 -18.28 -7.32 0.37
C LEU A 151 -18.81 -7.91 1.68
N LEU A 152 -19.62 -7.13 2.40
CA LEU A 152 -20.25 -7.54 3.67
C LEU A 152 -21.74 -7.81 3.49
N LEU A 153 -22.23 -8.82 4.21
CA LEU A 153 -23.64 -8.95 4.52
C LEU A 153 -24.10 -7.73 5.33
N VAL A 154 -25.25 -7.19 4.97
CA VAL A 154 -25.83 -6.04 5.65
C VAL A 154 -26.44 -6.50 6.99
N PRO A 155 -25.98 -6.00 8.14
CA PRO A 155 -26.59 -6.30 9.43
C PRO A 155 -28.07 -5.91 9.45
N GLN A 156 -28.92 -6.78 10.01
CA GLN A 156 -30.37 -6.56 10.08
C GLN A 156 -30.79 -5.75 11.31
N ASP A 157 -29.97 -5.77 12.36
CA ASP A 157 -30.23 -5.11 13.62
C ASP A 157 -28.92 -4.61 14.26
N GLU A 158 -29.05 -3.86 15.36
CA GLU A 158 -27.90 -3.32 16.08
C GLU A 158 -27.02 -4.40 16.73
N ALA A 159 -27.59 -5.56 17.10
CA ALA A 159 -26.82 -6.62 17.73
C ALA A 159 -25.87 -7.28 16.71
N GLN A 160 -26.34 -7.51 15.49
CA GLN A 160 -25.53 -7.99 14.37
C GLN A 160 -24.46 -6.96 13.99
N LEU A 161 -24.81 -5.66 13.95
CA LEU A 161 -23.84 -4.61 13.68
C LEU A 161 -22.75 -4.56 14.75
N ARG A 162 -23.12 -4.65 16.04
CA ARG A 162 -22.15 -4.71 17.15
C ARG A 162 -21.24 -5.93 17.02
N HIS A 163 -21.82 -7.11 16.76
CA HIS A 163 -21.05 -8.34 16.58
C HIS A 163 -20.04 -8.22 15.44
N LEU A 164 -20.46 -7.65 14.30
CA LEU A 164 -19.60 -7.37 13.16
C LEU A 164 -18.43 -6.45 13.57
N THR A 165 -18.73 -5.30 14.17
CA THR A 165 -17.72 -4.30 14.53
C THR A 165 -16.76 -4.78 15.60
N ASP A 166 -17.24 -5.54 16.58
CA ASP A 166 -16.42 -6.14 17.63
C ASP A 166 -15.47 -7.18 17.04
N THR A 167 -15.95 -7.97 16.06
CA THR A 167 -15.10 -8.95 15.37
C THR A 167 -14.03 -8.26 14.54
N PHE A 168 -14.38 -7.23 13.75
CA PHE A 168 -13.41 -6.41 13.02
C PHE A 168 -12.33 -5.82 13.95
N ALA A 169 -12.73 -5.24 15.08
CA ALA A 169 -11.79 -4.67 16.04
C ALA A 169 -10.87 -5.74 16.66
N ALA A 170 -11.43 -6.90 17.02
CA ALA A 170 -10.68 -8.00 17.63
C ALA A 170 -9.66 -8.63 16.66
N VAL A 171 -10.00 -8.78 15.38
CA VAL A 171 -9.05 -9.32 14.38
C VAL A 171 -8.04 -8.27 13.93
N ALA A 172 -8.42 -6.99 13.85
CA ALA A 172 -7.51 -5.91 13.47
C ALA A 172 -6.24 -5.90 14.33
N GLU A 173 -6.36 -6.05 15.65
CA GLU A 173 -5.21 -6.02 16.57
C GLU A 173 -4.22 -7.17 16.37
N ARG A 174 -4.61 -8.26 15.70
CA ARG A 174 -3.78 -9.46 15.50
C ARG A 174 -2.86 -9.39 14.28
N GLY A 175 -3.13 -8.48 13.35
CA GLY A 175 -2.35 -8.31 12.11
C GLY A 175 -2.18 -6.84 11.76
N LEU A 176 -3.27 -6.13 11.49
CA LEU A 176 -3.25 -4.70 11.15
C LEU A 176 -2.60 -3.84 12.26
N GLY A 177 -2.97 -4.05 13.52
CA GLY A 177 -2.37 -3.32 14.64
C GLY A 177 -0.88 -3.64 14.82
N VAL A 178 -0.45 -4.87 14.48
CA VAL A 178 0.96 -5.26 14.49
C VAL A 178 1.71 -4.54 13.36
N TYR A 179 1.12 -4.48 12.17
CA TYR A 179 1.64 -3.72 11.03
C TYR A 179 1.86 -2.24 11.36
N GLU A 180 0.84 -1.55 11.87
CA GLU A 180 0.93 -0.12 12.19
C GLU A 180 2.01 0.17 13.24
N ARG A 181 2.02 -0.59 14.35
CA ARG A 181 3.04 -0.44 15.39
C ARG A 181 4.44 -0.71 14.85
N THR A 182 4.62 -1.80 14.09
CA THR A 182 5.92 -2.18 13.52
C THR A 182 6.42 -1.12 12.53
N ARG A 183 5.57 -0.63 11.62
CA ARG A 183 5.89 0.44 10.67
C ARG A 183 6.33 1.71 11.40
N ASP A 184 5.56 2.14 12.39
CA ASP A 184 5.81 3.38 13.12
C ASP A 184 7.06 3.29 14.01
N GLU A 185 7.27 2.15 14.68
CA GLU A 185 8.49 1.85 15.44
C GLU A 185 9.72 1.81 14.55
N LEU A 186 9.66 1.11 13.40
CA LEU A 186 10.77 1.08 12.45
C LEU A 186 11.10 2.48 11.92
N ARG A 187 10.10 3.30 11.60
CA ARG A 187 10.30 4.69 11.17
C ARG A 187 11.02 5.50 12.24
N ALA A 188 10.56 5.45 13.49
CA ALA A 188 11.19 6.15 14.60
C ALA A 188 12.64 5.68 14.82
N ARG A 189 12.90 4.37 14.73
CA ARG A 189 14.24 3.79 14.85
C ARG A 189 15.17 4.23 13.71
N PHE A 190 14.68 4.26 12.47
CA PHE A 190 15.42 4.79 11.33
C PHE A 190 15.85 6.24 11.57
N VAL A 191 14.91 7.10 11.98
CA VAL A 191 15.21 8.51 12.28
C VAL A 191 16.30 8.62 13.35
N ALA A 192 16.14 7.92 14.48
CA ALA A 192 17.13 7.96 15.56
C ALA A 192 18.52 7.50 15.11
N ILE A 193 18.60 6.36 14.39
CA ILE A 193 19.86 5.82 13.87
C ILE A 193 20.50 6.78 12.86
N LYS A 194 19.71 7.36 11.94
CA LYS A 194 20.24 8.26 10.92
C LYS A 194 20.66 9.60 11.47
N LEU A 195 19.97 10.13 12.48
CA LEU A 195 20.40 11.33 13.19
C LEU A 195 21.75 11.10 13.87
N GLU A 196 21.91 9.99 14.59
CA GLU A 196 23.18 9.67 15.25
C GLU A 196 24.32 9.48 14.24
N GLN A 197 24.06 8.75 13.16
CA GLN A 197 25.02 8.57 12.08
C GLN A 197 25.37 9.87 11.35
N ALA A 198 24.45 10.84 11.28
CA ALA A 198 24.69 12.13 10.66
C ALA A 198 25.51 13.04 11.58
N ARG A 199 25.27 13.03 12.89
CA ARG A 199 26.03 13.80 13.89
C ARG A 199 27.51 13.39 13.97
N THR A 200 27.81 12.11 13.74
CA THR A 200 29.17 11.56 13.85
C THR A 200 29.91 11.47 12.51
N SER A 201 29.26 11.82 11.40
CA SER A 201 29.78 11.67 10.03
C SER A 201 29.82 13.02 9.32
N ALA A 202 30.93 13.33 8.64
CA ALA A 202 30.99 14.49 7.73
C ALA A 202 30.18 14.31 6.44
N ARG A 203 29.67 13.10 6.15
CA ARG A 203 28.85 12.81 4.96
C ARG A 203 27.37 13.04 5.26
N PRO A 204 26.64 13.78 4.39
CA PRO A 204 25.18 13.88 4.46
C PRO A 204 24.51 12.52 4.52
N ARG A 205 23.40 12.45 5.23
CA ARG A 205 22.60 11.23 5.37
C ARG A 205 21.20 11.45 4.80
N HIS A 206 20.55 10.34 4.46
CA HIS A 206 19.21 10.35 3.91
C HIS A 206 18.40 9.23 4.56
N PHE A 207 17.11 9.50 4.77
CA PHE A 207 16.13 8.47 5.09
C PHE A 207 14.84 8.75 4.32
N THR A 208 14.34 7.72 3.63
CA THR A 208 13.07 7.79 2.91
C THR A 208 12.06 6.79 3.44
N ALA A 209 10.84 7.24 3.74
CA ALA A 209 9.67 6.39 3.92
C ALA A 209 8.92 6.26 2.59
N LEU A 210 8.83 5.05 2.05
CA LEU A 210 8.16 4.75 0.77
C LEU A 210 6.89 3.94 1.01
N SER A 211 5.73 4.51 0.68
CA SER A 211 4.47 3.76 0.63
C SER A 211 4.28 3.18 -0.77
N PHE A 212 4.36 1.86 -0.92
CA PHE A 212 4.33 1.16 -2.20
C PHE A 212 2.96 0.53 -2.45
N HIS A 213 2.34 0.91 -3.56
CA HIS A 213 0.98 0.55 -3.94
C HIS A 213 0.90 0.06 -5.38
N ASP A 214 -0.22 -0.59 -5.70
CA ASP A 214 -0.60 -0.85 -7.06
C ASP A 214 -2.08 -0.54 -7.29
N THR A 215 -2.44 -0.17 -8.51
CA THR A 215 -3.83 0.08 -8.90
C THR A 215 -4.01 -0.27 -10.37
N MET A 216 -5.17 -0.82 -10.74
CA MET A 216 -5.53 -1.00 -12.15
C MET A 216 -6.20 0.23 -12.74
N ASN A 217 -6.01 0.43 -14.05
CA ASN A 217 -6.80 1.37 -14.84
C ASN A 217 -8.19 0.83 -15.20
N HIS A 218 -8.49 -0.40 -14.76
CA HIS A 218 -9.76 -1.08 -14.91
C HIS A 218 -10.33 -1.46 -13.54
N THR A 219 -11.63 -1.73 -13.49
CA THR A 219 -12.34 -2.28 -12.33
C THR A 219 -13.14 -3.51 -12.73
N ALA A 220 -13.57 -4.29 -11.73
CA ALA A 220 -14.29 -5.54 -11.95
C ALA A 220 -15.69 -5.34 -12.57
N ALA A 221 -15.99 -6.12 -13.62
CA ALA A 221 -17.31 -6.40 -14.14
C ALA A 221 -18.01 -7.51 -13.33
N ARG A 222 -19.29 -7.75 -13.61
CA ARG A 222 -20.14 -8.65 -12.79
C ARG A 222 -19.73 -10.11 -12.84
N ASP A 223 -19.05 -10.49 -13.91
CA ASP A 223 -18.51 -11.83 -14.13
C ASP A 223 -17.07 -11.99 -13.60
N GLY A 224 -16.56 -10.99 -12.86
CA GLY A 224 -15.22 -10.97 -12.29
C GLY A 224 -14.12 -10.46 -13.22
N ALA A 225 -14.43 -10.17 -14.49
CA ALA A 225 -13.44 -9.60 -15.41
C ALA A 225 -13.02 -8.20 -14.97
N VAL A 226 -11.72 -7.94 -14.76
CA VAL A 226 -11.22 -6.59 -14.41
C VAL A 226 -10.98 -5.78 -15.69
N CYS A 227 -12.07 -5.43 -16.38
CA CYS A 227 -12.04 -4.85 -17.72
C CYS A 227 -12.89 -3.57 -17.87
N VAL A 228 -13.55 -3.10 -16.82
CA VAL A 228 -14.32 -1.84 -16.86
C VAL A 228 -13.34 -0.68 -16.72
N GLU A 229 -13.12 0.07 -17.80
CA GLU A 229 -12.13 1.14 -17.82
C GLU A 229 -12.52 2.28 -16.84
N ARG A 230 -11.55 2.77 -16.07
CA ARG A 230 -11.73 3.93 -15.20
C ARG A 230 -11.87 5.22 -16.01
N ALA A 231 -12.46 6.26 -15.41
CA ALA A 231 -12.49 7.58 -16.05
C ALA A 231 -11.05 8.10 -16.24
N PRO A 232 -10.75 8.85 -17.33
CA PRO A 232 -9.38 9.29 -17.65
C PRO A 232 -8.63 9.98 -16.51
N LYS A 233 -9.32 10.80 -15.71
CA LYS A 233 -8.74 11.51 -14.56
C LYS A 233 -8.29 10.60 -13.41
N ASP A 234 -8.79 9.36 -13.38
CA ASP A 234 -8.53 8.37 -12.33
C ASP A 234 -7.56 7.27 -12.81
N ARG A 235 -6.98 7.45 -14.00
CA ARG A 235 -6.02 6.50 -14.60
C ARG A 235 -4.59 6.86 -14.20
N LEU A 236 -3.83 5.81 -13.89
CA LEU A 236 -2.39 5.86 -13.73
C LEU A 236 -1.66 5.97 -15.07
N PRO A 237 -0.45 6.54 -15.07
CA PRO A 237 0.46 6.41 -16.19
C PRO A 237 0.88 4.93 -16.40
N PRO A 238 1.41 4.58 -17.58
CA PRO A 238 1.78 3.20 -17.94
C PRO A 238 2.71 2.44 -16.98
N ILE A 239 3.48 3.10 -16.10
CA ILE A 239 4.38 2.44 -15.14
C ILE A 239 4.01 2.81 -13.70
N VAL A 240 4.19 4.06 -13.31
CA VAL A 240 4.05 4.49 -11.91
C VAL A 240 3.75 5.98 -11.79
N ALA A 241 2.91 6.35 -10.82
CA ALA A 241 2.80 7.72 -10.33
C ALA A 241 3.55 7.85 -8.99
N LEU A 242 4.46 8.81 -8.89
CA LEU A 242 5.17 9.13 -7.66
C LEU A 242 4.56 10.35 -7.00
N SER A 243 4.28 10.28 -5.70
CA SER A 243 3.48 11.32 -5.04
C SER A 243 4.12 11.82 -3.76
N ASN A 244 4.16 13.15 -3.62
CA ASN A 244 4.71 13.86 -2.47
C ASN A 244 3.72 14.89 -1.90
N ARG A 245 2.41 14.77 -2.18
CA ARG A 245 1.35 15.75 -1.86
C ARG A 245 1.38 17.07 -2.63
N GLY A 246 2.32 17.24 -3.55
CA GLY A 246 2.44 18.43 -4.40
C GLY A 246 1.45 18.45 -5.57
N ASP A 247 1.66 19.42 -6.46
CA ASP A 247 1.01 19.51 -7.77
C ASP A 247 1.61 18.51 -8.79
N ASN A 248 1.20 18.61 -10.05
CA ASN A 248 1.64 17.70 -11.12
C ASN A 248 3.14 17.78 -11.45
N GLU A 249 3.87 18.78 -10.92
CA GLU A 249 5.32 18.92 -11.05
C GLU A 249 6.06 18.59 -9.74
N GLY A 250 5.30 18.18 -8.71
CA GLY A 250 5.80 17.90 -7.38
C GLY A 250 5.94 19.14 -6.49
N ASP A 251 5.55 20.32 -6.96
CA ASP A 251 5.69 21.58 -6.24
C ASP A 251 4.56 21.77 -5.20
N LEU A 252 4.73 22.74 -4.30
CA LEU A 252 3.75 23.03 -3.26
C LEU A 252 2.40 23.41 -3.86
N ARG A 253 1.32 22.89 -3.26
CA ARG A 253 -0.05 23.18 -3.66
C ARG A 253 -0.76 23.98 -2.56
N GLY A 254 -0.74 25.30 -2.69
CA GLY A 254 -1.25 26.19 -1.65
C GLY A 254 -0.39 26.12 -0.39
N GLU A 255 -1.03 26.03 0.77
CA GLU A 255 -0.34 25.96 2.08
C GLU A 255 -0.03 24.53 2.53
N GLU A 256 -0.50 23.51 1.79
CA GLU A 256 -0.27 22.11 2.13
C GLU A 256 1.22 21.73 1.90
N PRO A 257 1.92 21.20 2.91
CA PRO A 257 3.33 20.85 2.77
C PRO A 257 3.50 19.63 1.87
N VAL A 258 4.60 19.63 1.10
CA VAL A 258 5.07 18.43 0.39
C VAL A 258 5.82 17.50 1.33
N THR A 259 5.73 16.20 1.09
CA THR A 259 6.37 15.16 1.93
C THR A 259 7.78 14.79 1.46
N MET A 260 8.17 15.21 0.25
CA MET A 260 9.51 15.09 -0.33
C MET A 260 9.79 16.35 -1.13
N ALA A 261 11.03 16.85 -1.10
CA ALA A 261 11.42 18.04 -1.86
C ALA A 261 11.13 17.87 -3.37
N PRO A 262 10.55 18.87 -4.06
CA PRO A 262 10.14 18.73 -5.47
C PRO A 262 11.28 18.28 -6.40
N ALA A 263 12.47 18.89 -6.23
CA ALA A 263 13.65 18.52 -7.00
C ALA A 263 14.08 17.05 -6.76
N ALA A 264 13.93 16.54 -5.54
CA ALA A 264 14.22 15.14 -5.22
C ALA A 264 13.19 14.21 -5.88
N LEU A 265 11.90 14.55 -5.85
CA LEU A 265 10.86 13.78 -6.52
C LEU A 265 11.09 13.69 -8.03
N ARG A 266 11.43 14.81 -8.69
CA ARG A 266 11.73 14.82 -10.14
C ARG A 266 12.96 13.97 -10.48
N ARG A 267 14.01 14.00 -9.64
CA ARG A 267 15.17 13.10 -9.80
C ARG A 267 14.78 11.63 -9.62
N LEU A 268 13.91 11.32 -8.66
CA LEU A 268 13.41 9.96 -8.44
C LEU A 268 12.58 9.48 -9.64
N ALA A 269 11.73 10.34 -10.20
CA ALA A 269 10.96 10.04 -11.40
C ALA A 269 11.86 9.74 -12.61
N GLU A 270 12.91 10.54 -12.81
CA GLU A 270 13.87 10.30 -13.88
C GLU A 270 14.62 8.97 -13.72
N ALA A 271 14.99 8.65 -12.47
CA ALA A 271 15.59 7.36 -12.16
C ALA A 271 14.63 6.19 -12.44
N HIS A 272 13.33 6.34 -12.15
CA HIS A 272 12.31 5.36 -12.50
C HIS A 272 12.15 5.22 -14.01
N ARG A 273 12.08 6.32 -14.77
CA ARG A 273 11.99 6.27 -16.24
C ARG A 273 13.11 5.44 -16.85
N THR A 274 14.34 5.66 -16.37
CA THR A 274 15.52 4.93 -16.83
C THR A 274 15.42 3.45 -16.45
N ALA A 275 15.21 3.15 -15.17
CA ALA A 275 15.28 1.78 -14.66
C ALA A 275 14.14 0.87 -15.13
N PHE A 276 12.94 1.42 -15.31
CA PHE A 276 11.77 0.68 -15.78
C PHE A 276 11.61 0.69 -17.31
N GLY A 277 12.53 1.34 -18.03
CA GLY A 277 12.53 1.38 -19.50
C GLY A 277 11.33 2.15 -20.07
N ALA A 278 10.98 3.29 -19.47
CA ALA A 278 9.93 4.16 -19.96
C ALA A 278 10.18 4.54 -21.44
N ARG A 279 9.14 4.44 -22.26
CA ARG A 279 9.16 4.81 -23.68
C ARG A 279 8.84 6.29 -23.88
N SER A 280 8.12 6.87 -22.93
CA SER A 280 7.75 8.29 -22.90
C SER A 280 7.99 8.86 -21.50
N PRO A 281 8.31 10.17 -21.36
CA PRO A 281 8.35 10.83 -20.06
C PRO A 281 7.06 10.68 -19.24
N SER A 282 5.91 10.57 -19.92
CA SER A 282 4.59 10.39 -19.33
C SER A 282 4.32 8.99 -18.76
N ASP A 283 5.20 8.01 -19.00
CA ASP A 283 5.04 6.66 -18.44
C ASP A 283 5.28 6.65 -16.93
N VAL A 284 5.99 7.66 -16.43
CA VAL A 284 6.18 7.95 -15.01
C VAL A 284 5.60 9.33 -14.71
N GLY A 285 4.49 9.35 -13.98
CA GLY A 285 3.77 10.57 -13.60
C GLY A 285 4.08 11.02 -12.18
N LEU A 286 3.67 12.24 -11.85
CA LEU A 286 3.75 12.80 -10.50
C LEU A 286 2.37 13.20 -10.00
N ASN A 287 2.03 12.86 -8.75
CA ASN A 287 0.84 13.33 -8.03
C ASN A 287 -0.53 13.15 -8.74
N VAL A 288 -0.59 12.36 -9.82
CA VAL A 288 -1.80 12.10 -10.60
C VAL A 288 -1.93 10.59 -10.86
N PRO A 289 -3.09 9.98 -10.59
CA PRO A 289 -4.31 10.59 -10.04
C PRO A 289 -4.27 10.74 -8.51
N TYR A 290 -3.22 10.21 -7.86
CA TYR A 290 -3.07 10.20 -6.41
C TYR A 290 -1.98 11.16 -5.96
N LEU A 291 -2.30 11.97 -4.94
CA LEU A 291 -1.36 12.90 -4.29
C LEU A 291 -0.54 12.21 -3.19
N GLY A 292 -0.79 10.92 -2.95
CA GLY A 292 -0.35 10.21 -1.77
C GLY A 292 -1.28 10.42 -0.56
N SER A 293 -1.33 9.41 0.30
CA SER A 293 -2.33 9.29 1.38
C SER A 293 -1.69 9.24 2.78
N GLN A 294 -2.39 8.65 3.75
CA GLN A 294 -2.10 8.78 5.18
C GLN A 294 -0.68 8.38 5.57
N GLU A 295 -0.10 7.31 5.01
CA GLU A 295 1.22 6.82 5.45
C GLU A 295 2.34 7.84 5.23
N ILE A 296 2.32 8.54 4.09
CA ILE A 296 3.34 9.56 3.80
C ILE A 296 3.06 10.87 4.54
N ILE A 297 1.79 11.16 4.85
CA ILE A 297 1.38 12.30 5.67
C ILE A 297 1.88 12.10 7.10
N ASP A 298 1.64 10.93 7.69
CA ASP A 298 2.08 10.59 9.05
C ASP A 298 3.61 10.58 9.15
N ALA A 299 4.30 10.04 8.13
CA ALA A 299 5.75 10.06 8.08
C ALA A 299 6.29 11.50 8.02
N ALA A 300 5.73 12.35 7.16
CA ALA A 300 6.14 13.76 7.07
C ALA A 300 5.86 14.54 8.36
N ALA A 301 4.70 14.31 9.00
CA ALA A 301 4.39 14.91 10.30
C ALA A 301 5.40 14.52 11.37
N HIS A 302 5.85 13.26 11.38
CA HIS A 302 6.92 12.82 12.28
C HIS A 302 8.28 13.46 11.93
N PHE A 303 8.61 13.62 10.65
CA PHE A 303 9.85 14.27 10.23
C PHE A 303 9.89 15.76 10.58
N GLU A 304 8.76 16.44 10.53
CA GLU A 304 8.67 17.84 10.95
C GLU A 304 9.00 18.02 12.44
N GLN A 305 8.62 17.06 13.30
CA GLN A 305 8.93 17.09 14.73
C GLN A 305 10.44 17.04 15.03
N VAL A 306 11.25 16.53 14.11
CA VAL A 306 12.71 16.39 14.26
C VAL A 306 13.49 17.24 13.25
N ARG A 307 12.81 18.18 12.57
CA ARG A 307 13.39 18.92 11.44
C ARG A 307 14.64 19.70 11.81
N GLU A 308 14.61 20.45 12.91
CA GLU A 308 15.76 21.27 13.36
C GLU A 308 17.00 20.41 13.65
N ASP A 309 16.80 19.29 14.34
CA ASP A 309 17.86 18.31 14.62
C ASP A 309 18.41 17.69 13.34
N ALA A 310 17.53 17.35 12.39
CA ALA A 310 17.91 16.77 11.11
C ALA A 310 18.69 17.76 10.24
N GLU A 311 18.23 19.01 10.15
CA GLU A 311 18.91 20.09 9.42
C GLU A 311 20.31 20.35 10.00
N THR A 312 20.41 20.47 11.33
CA THR A 312 21.69 20.68 12.04
C THR A 312 22.66 19.53 11.81
N ALA A 313 22.17 18.30 11.78
CA ALA A 313 22.99 17.10 11.55
C ALA A 313 23.29 16.83 10.06
N GLY A 314 22.68 17.56 9.12
CA GLY A 314 22.82 17.27 7.68
C GLY A 314 22.11 15.98 7.25
N LEU A 315 20.99 15.64 7.90
CA LEU A 315 20.10 14.53 7.55
C LEU A 315 18.92 15.02 6.70
N SER A 316 18.76 14.47 5.51
CA SER A 316 17.57 14.65 4.68
C SER A 316 16.51 13.59 5.00
N LEU A 317 15.30 14.02 5.33
CA LEU A 317 14.14 13.16 5.57
C LEU A 317 13.13 13.35 4.45
N SER A 318 12.52 12.27 3.97
CA SER A 318 11.50 12.34 2.90
C SER A 318 10.49 11.20 3.00
N ALA A 319 9.25 11.47 2.63
CA ALA A 319 8.22 10.46 2.44
C ALA A 319 7.61 10.57 1.05
N VAL A 320 7.38 9.44 0.39
CA VAL A 320 6.87 9.39 -0.99
C VAL A 320 5.97 8.17 -1.17
N GLN A 321 4.91 8.31 -1.95
CA GLN A 321 4.08 7.19 -2.38
C GLN A 321 4.46 6.81 -3.80
N ALA A 322 4.59 5.51 -4.08
CA ALA A 322 4.69 4.99 -5.43
C ALA A 322 3.44 4.17 -5.74
N GLU A 323 2.61 4.68 -6.64
CA GLU A 323 1.42 3.99 -7.14
C GLU A 323 1.72 3.38 -8.51
N PHE A 324 2.00 2.08 -8.55
CA PHE A 324 2.29 1.39 -9.80
C PHE A 324 1.02 0.97 -10.52
N LEU A 325 1.08 0.99 -11.85
CA LEU A 325 0.04 0.37 -12.66
C LEU A 325 0.11 -1.15 -12.42
N ARG A 326 -0.94 -1.74 -11.85
CA ARG A 326 -1.00 -3.17 -11.57
C ARG A 326 -0.86 -4.00 -12.84
N GLU A 327 -1.40 -3.54 -13.98
CA GLU A 327 -1.21 -4.18 -15.29
C GLU A 327 0.28 -4.31 -15.65
N TYR A 328 1.10 -3.32 -15.28
CA TYR A 328 2.55 -3.37 -15.46
C TYR A 328 3.20 -4.38 -14.52
N LEU A 329 2.80 -4.42 -13.24
CA LEU A 329 3.36 -5.34 -12.23
C LEU A 329 2.96 -6.81 -12.42
N LEU A 330 1.77 -7.06 -12.99
CA LEU A 330 1.30 -8.40 -13.31
C LEU A 330 1.99 -8.94 -14.57
N GLY A 331 2.35 -8.05 -15.50
CA GLY A 331 2.80 -8.40 -16.84
C GLY A 331 1.66 -8.79 -17.77
N GLU A 332 1.89 -8.65 -19.08
CA GLU A 332 0.85 -8.75 -20.12
C GLU A 332 0.03 -10.04 -20.06
N LYS A 333 0.68 -11.19 -19.82
CA LYS A 333 0.02 -12.51 -19.78
C LYS A 333 -0.99 -12.59 -18.63
N ASN A 334 -0.58 -12.20 -17.42
CA ASN A 334 -1.44 -12.25 -16.24
C ASN A 334 -2.54 -11.19 -16.33
N THR A 335 -2.21 -9.99 -16.82
CA THR A 335 -3.20 -8.95 -17.12
C THR A 335 -4.28 -9.46 -18.07
N ALA A 336 -3.90 -10.12 -19.18
CA ALA A 336 -4.87 -10.68 -20.12
C ALA A 336 -5.78 -11.76 -19.50
N ILE A 337 -5.32 -12.46 -18.47
CA ILE A 337 -6.14 -13.44 -17.73
C ILE A 337 -7.12 -12.73 -16.80
N VAL A 338 -6.68 -11.73 -16.02
CA VAL A 338 -7.56 -11.04 -15.07
C VAL A 338 -8.60 -10.16 -15.74
N MET A 339 -8.36 -9.72 -16.98
CA MET A 339 -9.33 -8.98 -17.80
C MET A 339 -10.43 -9.86 -18.41
N ARG A 340 -10.39 -11.18 -18.21
CA ARG A 340 -11.42 -12.12 -18.68
C ARG A 340 -12.34 -12.56 -17.52
N PRO A 341 -13.57 -13.00 -17.82
CA PRO A 341 -14.49 -13.52 -16.81
C PRO A 341 -13.85 -14.64 -15.99
N GLY A 342 -14.08 -14.66 -14.68
CA GLY A 342 -13.56 -15.69 -13.80
C GLY A 342 -13.51 -15.29 -12.32
N THR A 343 -13.39 -16.29 -11.46
CA THR A 343 -13.52 -16.15 -10.00
C THR A 343 -12.20 -16.33 -9.24
N GLY A 344 -11.16 -16.88 -9.87
CA GLY A 344 -9.83 -17.07 -9.26
C GLY A 344 -8.89 -15.88 -9.44
N TRP A 345 -7.63 -16.01 -8.99
CA TRP A 345 -6.58 -15.02 -9.19
C TRP A 345 -5.34 -15.65 -9.84
N VAL A 346 -4.54 -14.83 -10.52
CA VAL A 346 -3.31 -15.27 -11.19
C VAL A 346 -2.19 -15.51 -10.19
N VAL A 347 -1.32 -16.47 -10.48
CA VAL A 347 -0.06 -16.64 -9.74
C VAL A 347 0.96 -15.62 -10.28
N PRO A 348 1.67 -14.86 -9.42
CA PRO A 348 2.73 -13.96 -9.89
C PRO A 348 3.79 -14.71 -10.71
N ASP A 349 4.18 -14.15 -11.86
CA ASP A 349 5.27 -14.68 -12.67
C ASP A 349 6.61 -14.40 -11.97
N PRO A 350 7.36 -15.43 -11.49
CA PRO A 350 8.59 -15.22 -10.72
C PRO A 350 9.67 -14.46 -11.51
N GLU A 351 9.76 -14.68 -12.83
CA GLU A 351 10.76 -13.98 -13.64
C GLU A 351 10.40 -12.50 -13.77
N HIS A 352 9.12 -12.20 -13.97
CA HIS A 352 8.63 -10.83 -14.04
C HIS A 352 8.80 -10.11 -12.69
N VAL A 353 8.42 -10.75 -11.58
CA VAL A 353 8.64 -10.25 -10.22
C VAL A 353 10.12 -9.92 -10.01
N ASN A 354 11.03 -10.82 -10.40
CA ASN A 354 12.46 -10.58 -10.27
C ASN A 354 12.93 -9.38 -11.12
N ARG A 355 12.47 -9.27 -12.37
CA ARG A 355 12.79 -8.12 -13.24
C ARG A 355 12.33 -6.79 -12.63
N VAL A 356 11.09 -6.72 -12.14
CA VAL A 356 10.52 -5.51 -11.53
C VAL A 356 11.27 -5.15 -10.23
N ALA A 357 11.58 -6.13 -9.38
CA ALA A 357 12.36 -5.88 -8.16
C ALA A 357 13.77 -5.34 -8.46
N HIS A 358 14.44 -5.86 -9.50
CA HIS A 358 15.72 -5.31 -9.96
C HIS A 358 15.58 -3.90 -10.54
N ALA A 359 14.48 -3.59 -11.23
CA ALA A 359 14.19 -2.24 -11.70
C ALA A 359 13.95 -1.26 -10.53
N CYS A 360 13.24 -1.67 -9.47
CA CYS A 360 13.12 -0.90 -8.23
C CYS A 360 14.51 -0.59 -7.65
N LYS A 361 15.35 -1.62 -7.46
CA LYS A 361 16.72 -1.43 -6.97
C LYS A 361 17.51 -0.46 -7.86
N ALA A 362 17.49 -0.64 -9.17
CA ALA A 362 18.22 0.21 -10.11
C ALA A 362 17.73 1.67 -10.11
N ALA A 363 16.41 1.90 -9.97
CA ALA A 363 15.85 3.24 -9.85
C ALA A 363 16.39 3.94 -8.60
N TRP A 364 16.34 3.26 -7.46
CA TRP A 364 16.85 3.82 -6.22
C TRP A 364 18.37 3.95 -6.18
N ASP A 365 19.11 3.10 -6.90
CA ASP A 365 20.56 3.24 -7.11
C ASP A 365 20.91 4.50 -7.88
N SER A 366 20.23 4.72 -9.00
CA SER A 366 20.41 5.91 -9.82
C SER A 366 20.00 7.19 -9.07
N TYR A 367 18.94 7.13 -8.26
CA TYR A 367 18.54 8.25 -7.40
C TYR A 367 19.60 8.58 -6.34
N ARG A 368 20.17 7.58 -5.67
CA ARG A 368 21.21 7.76 -4.63
C ARG A 368 22.54 8.27 -5.17
N ALA A 369 22.85 8.00 -6.43
CA ALA A 369 24.13 8.37 -7.05
C ALA A 369 24.20 9.84 -7.49
N ARG A 370 23.10 10.60 -7.43
CA ARG A 370 22.95 11.93 -8.02
C ARG A 370 22.85 13.06 -7.01
#